data_AF-A0A946ZE24-F1
#
_entry.id   AF-A0A946ZE24-F1
#
_cell.length_a   1.000
_cell.length_b   1.000
_cell.length_c   1.000
_cell.angle_alpha   90.00
_cell.angle_beta   90.00
_cell.angle_gamma   90.00
#
_symmetry.space_group_name_H-M   'P 1'
#
loop_
_entity.id
_entity.type
_entity.pdbx_description
1 polymer ?
#
loop_
_entity_poly.entity_id
_entity_poly.type
_entity_poly.pdbx_seq_one_letter_code
_entity_poly.pdbx_strand_id
1 'polypeptide(L)'
;MKTHLKEQTELWKVFNWIIGLSFIVIGILNLILIHPVPGLIYIVIAMIYFPPIADRFENIIRIRIPQAIKIILALLIIWFTLAVGELVELFESII
;
A
#
# COMPACT_ATOMS: atom_id res chain seq x y z
N MET A 1 25.62 13.20 16.41
CA MET A 1 24.15 13.34 16.40
C MET A 1 23.50 13.40 15.00
N LYS A 2 24.23 13.54 13.89
CA LYS A 2 23.66 13.50 12.52
C LYS A 2 23.56 12.09 11.92
N THR A 3 24.30 11.13 12.46
CA THR A 3 24.37 9.74 11.97
C THR A 3 23.09 8.96 12.23
N HIS A 4 22.54 9.00 13.44
CA HIS A 4 21.29 8.30 13.78
C HIS A 4 20.07 8.82 13.02
N LEU A 5 20.00 10.11 12.70
CA LEU A 5 18.90 10.66 11.89
C LEU A 5 18.99 10.15 10.45
N LYS A 6 20.20 10.05 9.89
CA LYS A 6 20.42 9.53 8.54
C LYS A 6 20.03 8.06 8.43
N GLU A 7 20.47 7.21 9.37
CA GLU A 7 20.10 5.79 9.42
C GLU A 7 18.59 5.57 9.53
N GLN A 8 17.90 6.32 10.41
CA GLN A 8 16.45 6.22 10.52
C GLN A 8 15.74 6.60 9.21
N THR A 9 16.29 7.57 8.47
CA THR A 9 15.72 7.97 7.16
C THR A 9 15.90 6.87 6.12
N GLU A 10 17.04 6.16 6.12
CA GLU A 10 17.29 5.05 5.20
C GLU A 10 16.46 3.79 5.52
N LEU A 11 16.34 3.44 6.81
CA LEU A 11 15.45 2.34 7.24
C LEU A 11 14.00 2.61 6.84
N TRP A 12 13.54 3.86 7.00
CA TRP A 12 12.19 4.25 6.59
C TRP A 12 11.99 4.15 5.08
N LYS A 13 12.99 4.51 4.27
CA LYS A 13 12.92 4.32 2.81
C LYS A 13 12.79 2.84 2.45
N VAL A 14 13.62 1.98 3.04
CA VAL A 14 13.57 0.53 2.80
C VAL A 14 12.21 -0.05 3.20
N PHE A 15 11.68 0.35 4.36
CA PHE A 15 10.35 -0.06 4.81
C PHE A 15 9.24 0.33 3.83
N ASN A 16 9.27 1.58 3.34
CA ASN A 16 8.31 2.04 2.34
C ASN A 16 8.43 1.25 1.01
N TRP A 17 9.64 0.92 0.57
CA TRP A 17 9.85 0.07 -0.61
C TRP A 17 9.24 -1.32 -0.43
N ILE A 18 9.47 -1.96 0.72
CA ILE A 18 8.91 -3.28 1.02
C ILE A 18 7.38 -3.23 1.01
N ILE A 19 6.77 -2.26 1.70
CA ILE A 19 5.31 -2.12 1.72
C ILE A 19 4.75 -1.83 0.33
N GLY A 20 5.36 -0.91 -0.42
CA GLY A 20 4.92 -0.59 -1.78
C GLY A 20 4.97 -1.80 -2.70
N LEU A 21 6.05 -2.59 -2.65
CA LEU A 21 6.17 -3.80 -3.44
C LEU A 21 5.13 -4.85 -3.04
N SER A 22 4.91 -5.06 -1.74
CA SER A 22 3.87 -5.96 -1.24
C SER A 22 2.48 -5.57 -1.75
N PHE A 23 2.14 -4.28 -1.73
CA PHE A 23 0.84 -3.81 -2.24
C PHE A 23 0.69 -3.93 -3.75
N ILE A 24 1.77 -3.81 -4.52
CA ILE A 24 1.74 -4.13 -5.96
C ILE A 24 1.42 -5.61 -6.15
N VAL A 25 2.13 -6.51 -5.45
CA VAL A 25 1.90 -7.95 -5.57
C VAL A 25 0.47 -8.31 -5.19
N ILE A 26 -0.03 -7.81 -4.05
CA ILE A 26 -1.40 -8.00 -3.60
C ILE A 26 -2.40 -7.45 -4.63
N GLY A 27 -2.16 -6.25 -5.17
CA GLY A 27 -3.04 -5.65 -6.17
C GLY A 27 -3.10 -6.44 -7.47
N ILE A 28 -1.97 -6.97 -7.95
CA ILE A 28 -1.90 -7.86 -9.12
C ILE A 28 -2.65 -9.16 -8.84
N LEU A 29 -2.44 -9.78 -7.69
CA LEU A 29 -3.15 -11.00 -7.29
C LEU A 29 -4.66 -10.76 -7.22
N ASN A 30 -5.09 -9.64 -6.64
CA ASN A 30 -6.52 -9.29 -6.58
C ASN A 30 -7.12 -9.01 -7.96
N LEU A 31 -6.38 -8.36 -8.87
CA LEU A 31 -6.82 -8.15 -10.26
C LEU A 31 -7.09 -9.47 -10.99
N ILE A 32 -6.25 -10.48 -10.76
CA ILE A 32 -6.29 -11.77 -11.48
C ILE A 32 -7.27 -12.74 -10.82
N LEU A 33 -7.30 -12.80 -9.48
CA LEU A 33 -7.95 -13.90 -8.74
C LEU A 33 -9.30 -13.53 -8.12
N ILE A 34 -9.57 -12.25 -7.85
CA ILE A 34 -10.73 -11.84 -7.04
C ILE A 34 -11.55 -10.77 -7.77
N HIS A 35 -11.14 -9.50 -7.70
CA HIS A 35 -11.89 -8.39 -8.26
C HIS A 35 -10.95 -7.30 -8.81
N PRO A 36 -11.24 -6.80 -10.03
CA PRO A 36 -10.35 -5.87 -10.70
C PRO A 36 -10.34 -4.48 -10.05
N VAL A 37 -11.45 -4.07 -9.45
CA VAL A 37 -11.59 -2.75 -8.81
C VAL A 37 -10.65 -2.60 -7.59
N PRO A 38 -10.71 -3.44 -6.54
CA PRO A 38 -9.81 -3.35 -5.39
C PRO A 38 -8.35 -3.60 -5.80
N GLY A 39 -8.09 -4.50 -6.75
CA GLY A 39 -6.74 -4.76 -7.22
C GLY A 39 -6.08 -3.52 -7.86
N LEU A 40 -6.81 -2.78 -8.69
CA LEU A 40 -6.31 -1.52 -9.27
C LEU A 40 -6.10 -0.45 -8.20
N ILE A 41 -7.02 -0.33 -7.23
CA ILE A 41 -6.91 0.62 -6.12
C ILE A 41 -5.63 0.36 -5.30
N TYR A 42 -5.31 -0.90 -5.01
CA TYR A 42 -4.10 -1.24 -4.25
C TYR A 42 -2.82 -0.89 -5.01
N ILE A 43 -2.79 -1.10 -6.33
CA ILE A 43 -1.65 -0.72 -7.16
C ILE A 43 -1.46 0.81 -7.17
N VAL A 44 -2.55 1.59 -7.28
CA VAL A 44 -2.47 3.06 -7.23
C VAL A 44 -2.00 3.52 -5.86
N ILE A 45 -2.50 2.93 -4.77
CA ILE A 45 -2.06 3.28 -3.41
C ILE A 45 -0.59 2.87 -3.19
N ALA A 46 -0.14 1.76 -3.76
CA ALA A 46 1.26 1.33 -3.67
C ALA A 46 2.24 2.40 -4.19
N MET A 47 1.84 3.17 -5.22
CA MET A 47 2.66 4.26 -5.77
C MET A 47 3.00 5.35 -4.72
N ILE A 48 2.17 5.54 -3.70
CA ILE A 48 2.39 6.52 -2.62
C ILE A 48 3.56 6.12 -1.70
N TYR A 49 3.89 4.83 -1.65
CA TYR A 49 4.98 4.32 -0.83
C TYR A 49 6.34 4.44 -1.52
N PHE A 50 6.40 4.49 -2.85
CA PHE A 50 7.69 4.64 -3.53
C PHE A 50 8.26 6.06 -3.33
N PRO A 51 9.45 6.20 -2.70
CA PRO A 51 10.10 7.50 -2.48
C PRO A 51 10.23 8.39 -3.74
N PRO A 52 10.65 7.87 -4.93
CA PRO A 52 10.79 8.73 -6.11
C PRO A 52 9.46 9.25 -6.66
N ILE A 53 8.35 8.57 -6.34
CA ILE A 53 7.00 9.02 -6.72
C ILE A 53 6.50 10.05 -5.72
N ALA A 54 6.74 9.85 -4.42
CA ALA A 54 6.40 10.83 -3.39
C ALA A 54 7.07 12.20 -3.62
N ASP A 55 8.36 12.22 -3.99
CA ASP A 55 9.08 13.47 -4.27
C ASP A 55 8.55 14.17 -5.53
N ARG A 56 8.11 13.42 -6.56
CA ARG A 56 7.46 13.99 -7.74
C ARG A 56 6.04 14.48 -7.45
N PHE A 57 5.30 13.75 -6.61
CA PHE A 57 3.97 14.15 -6.17
C PHE A 57 3.99 15.44 -5.36
N GLU A 58 5.00 15.64 -4.51
CA GLU A 58 5.16 16.89 -3.76
C GLU A 58 5.41 18.07 -4.71
N ASN A 59 6.17 17.86 -5.79
CA ASN A 59 6.43 18.92 -6.78
C ASN A 59 5.21 19.26 -7.65
N ILE A 60 4.34 18.28 -7.95
CA ILE A 60 3.17 18.48 -8.82
C ILE A 60 1.95 18.93 -8.01
N ILE A 61 1.71 18.32 -6.84
CA ILE A 61 0.49 18.49 -6.05
C ILE A 61 0.73 19.41 -4.84
N ARG A 62 2.00 19.72 -4.49
CA ARG A 62 2.38 20.51 -3.28
C ARG A 62 1.85 19.96 -1.96
N ILE A 63 1.39 18.71 -1.94
CA ILE A 63 0.91 18.03 -0.74
C ILE A 63 1.95 17.01 -0.30
N ARG A 64 2.51 17.22 0.89
CA ARG A 64 3.27 16.18 1.58
C ARG A 64 2.30 15.20 2.22
N ILE A 65 2.32 13.94 1.79
CA ILE A 65 1.53 12.89 2.41
C ILE A 65 2.11 12.59 3.80
N PRO A 66 1.39 12.89 4.90
CA PRO A 66 1.86 12.64 6.26
C PRO A 66 2.10 11.15 6.49
N GLN A 67 3.10 10.81 7.31
CA GLN A 67 3.41 9.41 7.65
C GLN A 67 2.20 8.70 8.28
N ALA A 68 1.39 9.39 9.09
CA ALA A 68 0.17 8.84 9.67
C ALA A 68 -0.82 8.37 8.60
N ILE A 69 -0.99 9.11 7.50
CA ILE A 69 -1.89 8.73 6.41
C ILE A 69 -1.40 7.45 5.72
N LYS A 70 -0.08 7.32 5.51
CA LYS A 70 0.51 6.07 4.99
C LYS A 70 0.21 4.88 5.90
N ILE A 71 0.32 5.05 7.22
CA ILE A 71 0.02 3.96 8.16
C ILE A 71 -1.46 3.56 8.08
N ILE A 72 -2.38 4.55 8.05
CA ILE A 72 -3.82 4.30 7.92
C ILE A 72 -4.13 3.59 6.60
N LEU A 73 -3.55 4.02 5.48
CA LEU A 73 -3.73 3.39 4.18
C LEU A 73 -3.21 1.95 4.17
N ALA A 74 -2.07 1.69 4.81
CA ALA A 74 -1.52 0.35 4.90
C ALA A 74 -2.44 -0.57 5.71
N LEU A 75 -2.95 -0.09 6.85
CA LEU A 75 -3.91 -0.82 7.67
C LEU A 75 -5.22 -1.08 6.92
N LEU A 76 -5.71 -0.11 6.16
CA LEU A 76 -6.91 -0.30 5.34
C LEU A 76 -6.70 -1.36 4.26
N ILE A 77 -5.59 -1.34 3.53
CA ILE A 77 -5.33 -2.38 2.51
C ILE A 77 -5.25 -3.75 3.17
N ILE A 78 -4.49 -3.88 4.25
CA ILE A 78 -4.36 -5.15 4.97
C ILE A 78 -5.73 -5.60 5.47
N TRP A 79 -6.49 -4.71 6.11
CA TRP A 79 -7.83 -5.00 6.60
C TRP A 79 -8.74 -5.43 5.46
N PHE A 80 -8.81 -4.72 4.34
CA PHE A 80 -9.61 -5.15 3.20
C PHE A 80 -9.13 -6.49 2.62
N THR A 81 -7.83 -6.72 2.47
CA THR A 81 -7.32 -8.00 1.96
C THR A 81 -7.64 -9.18 2.87
N LEU A 82 -7.74 -8.95 4.18
CA LEU A 82 -8.12 -9.96 5.18
C LEU A 82 -9.63 -10.05 5.42
N ALA A 83 -10.35 -8.94 5.21
CA ALA A 83 -11.79 -8.79 5.41
C ALA A 83 -12.60 -9.10 4.15
N VAL A 84 -11.95 -9.31 2.99
CA VAL A 84 -12.51 -10.07 1.86
C VAL A 84 -12.65 -11.53 2.34
N GLY A 85 -13.56 -11.72 3.27
CA GLY A 85 -14.27 -12.96 3.54
C GLY A 85 -15.34 -13.20 2.47
N GLU A 86 -15.23 -12.63 1.27
CA GLU A 86 -16.07 -12.99 0.12
C GLU A 86 -15.85 -14.47 -0.28
N LEU A 87 -14.74 -15.08 0.15
CA LEU A 87 -14.59 -16.54 0.13
C LEU A 87 -15.63 -17.23 1.03
N VAL A 88 -15.93 -16.70 2.22
CA VAL A 88 -16.95 -17.25 3.12
C VAL A 88 -18.35 -17.14 2.50
N GLU A 89 -18.65 -16.02 1.85
CA GLU A 89 -19.92 -15.82 1.15
C GLU A 89 -20.06 -16.74 -0.08
N LEU A 90 -18.96 -17.00 -0.81
CA LEU A 90 -18.93 -18.02 -1.86
C LEU A 90 -19.14 -19.44 -1.30
N PHE A 91 -18.51 -19.78 -0.17
CA PHE A 91 -18.68 -21.07 0.50
C PHE A 91 -20.10 -21.26 1.07
N GLU A 92 -20.74 -20.23 1.62
CA GLU A 92 -22.14 -20.29 2.08
C GLU A 92 -23.13 -20.42 0.92
N SER A 93 -22.83 -19.89 -0.26
CA SER A 93 -23.72 -20.05 -1.43
C SER A 93 -23.70 -21.44 -2.07
N ILE A 94 -22.73 -22.30 -1.69
CA ILE A 94 -22.52 -23.63 -2.26
C ILE A 94 -23.00 -24.75 -1.30
N ILE A 95 -23.18 -24.48 -0.01
CA ILE A 95 -23.65 -25.43 1.02
C ILE A 95 -25.13 -25.18 1.33
#